data_AF-A0A0Q7VP81-F1
#
_entry.id   AF-A0A0Q7VP81-F1
#
_cell.length_a   1.000
_cell.length_b   1.000
_cell.length_c   1.000
_cell.angle_alpha   90.00
_cell.angle_beta   90.00
_cell.angle_gamma   90.00
#
_symmetry.space_group_name_H-M   'P 1'
#
loop_
_entity.id
_entity.type
_entity.pdbx_description
1 polymer ?
#
loop_
_entity_poly.entity_id
_entity_poly.type
_entity_poly.pdbx_seq_one_letter_code
_entity_poly.pdbx_strand_id
1 'polypeptide(L)'
;MSGISIKRFWAGLLLAAWALTALGADPAGAHVLLFNSYSPGRPGIDSVTDAFVQRLRESGISLDHIHVEFLNQEQPNAALVAPARRALLMAQYGGGRIDMLVVLQQPALNFVVHELADLAPEAPLLTDSEPSTVQLAGSRRPVFLYTIVPDLGATVKDIMDLLPRTRRVVIPGGVSEADSAFQRQAEVDLAPWLRRLQVEFLQNMSWAEQMRYIGNLTQDTVVVTGMFNRDRDGYSLPTIDAARDTMRAANVPVFALFDSIVGEGAVGGAVRNLRQSGRELAEHLLAVMAGRLAANGALTKVPVGPVQSLYDWRQLERWHIDPAPLQGATILFQPPSLWQAYRGAVLGAGGVIVMLAGLLAAMLVRRRRFG
;
A
#
# COMPACT_ATOMS: atom_id res chain seq x y z
N MET A 1 -20.27 63.09 -2.69
CA MET A 1 -21.42 62.16 -2.57
C MET A 1 -21.39 61.19 -3.75
N SER A 2 -20.68 60.06 -3.62
CA SER A 2 -20.68 59.00 -4.63
C SER A 2 -21.48 57.82 -4.06
N GLY A 3 -22.75 57.74 -4.44
CA GLY A 3 -23.66 56.69 -3.99
C GLY A 3 -23.21 55.33 -4.50
N ILE A 4 -22.74 54.48 -3.60
CA ILE A 4 -22.58 53.05 -3.87
C ILE A 4 -24.00 52.53 -4.16
N SER A 5 -24.25 52.19 -5.42
CA SER A 5 -25.52 51.59 -5.86
C SER A 5 -25.87 50.41 -4.95
N ILE A 6 -27.07 50.42 -4.37
CA ILE A 6 -27.63 49.34 -3.55
C ILE A 6 -27.42 47.96 -4.20
N LYS A 7 -27.44 47.88 -5.54
CA LYS A 7 -27.19 46.63 -6.29
C LYS A 7 -25.75 46.11 -6.14
N ARG A 8 -24.74 46.99 -6.02
CA ARG A 8 -23.34 46.60 -5.79
C ARG A 8 -23.09 46.14 -4.35
N PHE A 9 -23.85 46.68 -3.38
CA PHE A 9 -23.79 46.24 -2.00
C PHE A 9 -24.40 44.84 -1.82
N TRP A 10 -25.55 44.57 -2.46
CA TRP A 10 -26.16 43.23 -2.46
C TRP A 10 -25.36 42.19 -3.26
N ALA A 11 -24.74 42.58 -4.39
CA ALA A 11 -23.86 41.68 -5.14
C ALA A 11 -22.58 41.30 -4.36
N GLY A 12 -22.02 42.24 -3.59
CA GLY A 12 -20.89 41.96 -2.69
C GLY A 12 -21.26 41.07 -1.50
N LEU A 13 -22.48 41.22 -0.96
CA LEU A 13 -22.99 40.38 0.13
C LEU A 13 -23.33 38.95 -0.33
N LEU A 14 -23.82 38.78 -1.57
CA LEU A 14 -24.04 37.46 -2.18
C LEU A 14 -22.72 36.75 -2.53
N LEU A 15 -21.70 37.49 -2.98
CA LEU A 15 -20.34 36.95 -3.21
C LEU A 15 -19.64 36.60 -1.90
N ALA A 16 -19.82 37.39 -0.83
CA ALA A 16 -19.31 37.08 0.50
C ALA A 16 -20.06 35.88 1.13
N ALA A 17 -21.37 35.75 0.91
CA ALA A 17 -22.14 34.59 1.34
C ALA A 17 -21.72 33.31 0.59
N TRP A 18 -21.43 33.40 -0.71
CA TRP A 18 -20.86 32.28 -1.49
C TRP A 18 -19.43 31.92 -1.06
N ALA A 19 -18.60 32.91 -0.73
CA ALA A 19 -17.25 32.69 -0.22
C ALA A 19 -17.24 32.13 1.21
N LEU A 20 -18.24 32.46 2.05
CA LEU A 20 -18.39 31.86 3.37
C LEU A 20 -18.95 30.44 3.33
N THR A 21 -19.79 30.08 2.35
CA THR A 21 -20.19 28.68 2.12
C THR A 21 -19.09 27.81 1.51
N ALA A 22 -18.01 28.42 1.01
CA ALA A 22 -16.81 27.72 0.55
C ALA A 22 -15.77 27.50 1.67
N LEU A 23 -16.04 27.93 2.92
CA LEU A 23 -15.38 27.30 4.06
C LEU A 23 -15.95 25.88 4.15
N GLY A 24 -15.20 24.92 3.62
CA GLY A 24 -15.53 23.49 3.71
C GLY A 24 -15.95 23.13 5.14
N ALA A 25 -16.96 22.26 5.24
CA ALA A 25 -17.50 21.81 6.52
C ALA A 25 -16.37 21.45 7.48
N ASP A 26 -16.48 21.90 8.74
CA ASP A 26 -15.52 21.57 9.79
C ASP A 26 -15.41 20.03 9.87
N PRO A 27 -14.24 19.45 9.55
CA PRO A 27 -14.08 18.00 9.58
C PRO A 27 -14.40 17.41 10.95
N ALA A 28 -14.29 18.18 12.05
CA ALA A 28 -14.56 17.70 13.40
C ALA A 28 -15.97 17.13 13.61
N GLY A 29 -16.96 17.60 12.84
CA GLY A 29 -18.37 17.16 12.93
C GLY A 29 -18.78 16.06 11.95
N ALA A 30 -17.85 15.50 11.18
CA ALA A 30 -18.17 14.56 10.11
C ALA A 30 -18.16 13.11 10.58
N HIS A 31 -19.09 12.32 10.02
CA HIS A 31 -19.24 10.89 10.27
C HIS A 31 -18.71 10.06 9.11
N VAL A 32 -17.76 9.18 9.43
CA VAL A 32 -17.10 8.30 8.47
C VAL A 32 -17.46 6.85 8.82
N LEU A 33 -17.92 6.10 7.83
CA LEU A 33 -18.19 4.66 7.96
C LEU A 33 -17.28 3.88 7.02
N LEU A 34 -16.36 3.11 7.60
CA LEU A 34 -15.41 2.26 6.90
C LEU A 34 -15.85 0.80 6.93
N PHE A 35 -15.86 0.14 5.78
CA PHE A 35 -16.11 -1.29 5.64
C PHE A 35 -14.85 -2.04 5.21
N ASN A 36 -14.49 -3.07 5.95
CA ASN A 36 -13.48 -4.06 5.59
C ASN A 36 -14.13 -5.37 5.17
N SER A 37 -13.54 -6.07 4.22
CA SER A 37 -14.03 -7.38 3.74
C SER A 37 -13.75 -8.53 4.69
N TYR A 38 -12.66 -8.46 5.45
CA TYR A 38 -12.16 -9.59 6.25
C TYR A 38 -12.44 -9.43 7.75
N SER A 39 -12.09 -10.46 8.54
CA SER A 39 -12.14 -10.41 10.01
C SER A 39 -11.06 -9.51 10.60
N PRO A 40 -11.32 -8.89 11.77
CA PRO A 40 -10.28 -8.19 12.53
C PRO A 40 -9.17 -9.18 12.95
N GLY A 41 -7.97 -8.66 13.18
CA GLY A 41 -6.80 -9.47 13.56
C GLY A 41 -5.95 -9.93 12.37
N ARG A 42 -6.20 -9.39 11.18
CA ARG A 42 -5.35 -9.59 10.00
C ARG A 42 -4.37 -8.43 9.92
N PRO A 43 -3.05 -8.62 10.17
CA PRO A 43 -2.15 -7.51 10.43
C PRO A 43 -2.04 -6.48 9.29
N GLY A 44 -2.18 -6.91 8.03
CA GLY A 44 -2.20 -5.98 6.90
C GLY A 44 -3.43 -5.08 6.87
N ILE A 45 -4.61 -5.64 7.21
CA ILE A 45 -5.88 -4.92 7.27
C ILE A 45 -5.89 -3.97 8.46
N ASP A 46 -5.45 -4.47 9.61
CA ASP A 46 -5.34 -3.69 10.84
C ASP A 46 -4.35 -2.54 10.62
N SER A 47 -3.21 -2.76 9.95
CA SER A 47 -2.24 -1.70 9.68
C SER A 47 -2.78 -0.56 8.81
N VAL A 48 -3.59 -0.85 7.79
CA VAL A 48 -4.22 0.20 6.96
C VAL A 48 -5.30 0.91 7.77
N THR A 49 -6.16 0.16 8.44
CA THR A 49 -7.31 0.67 9.20
C THR A 49 -6.84 1.55 10.36
N ASP A 50 -5.87 1.10 11.15
CA ASP A 50 -5.33 1.85 12.29
C ASP A 50 -4.69 3.15 11.84
N ALA A 51 -3.91 3.12 10.76
CA ALA A 51 -3.25 4.31 10.23
C ALA A 51 -4.25 5.32 9.67
N PHE A 52 -5.32 4.83 9.03
CA PHE A 52 -6.44 5.64 8.57
C PHE A 52 -7.16 6.31 9.74
N VAL A 53 -7.61 5.54 10.73
CA VAL A 53 -8.32 6.05 11.91
C VAL A 53 -7.43 7.05 12.68
N GLN A 54 -6.16 6.72 12.87
CA GLN A 54 -5.20 7.62 13.52
C GLN A 54 -5.11 8.97 12.80
N ARG A 55 -5.00 8.96 11.47
CA ARG A 55 -4.85 10.19 10.67
C ARG A 55 -6.12 11.05 10.70
N LEU A 56 -7.31 10.45 10.75
CA LEU A 56 -8.59 11.18 10.92
C LEU A 56 -8.67 11.86 12.29
N ARG A 57 -8.25 11.16 13.35
CA ARG A 57 -8.19 11.73 14.70
C ARG A 57 -7.19 12.87 14.79
N GLU A 58 -6.04 12.74 14.15
CA GLU A 58 -5.05 13.82 14.03
C GLU A 58 -5.61 15.05 13.31
N SER A 59 -6.64 14.90 12.46
CA SER A 59 -7.35 16.03 11.82
C SER A 59 -8.53 16.59 12.62
N GLY A 60 -8.83 16.04 13.80
CA GLY A 60 -9.89 16.53 14.69
C GLY A 60 -11.24 15.81 14.59
N ILE A 61 -11.37 14.76 13.77
CA ILE A 61 -12.59 13.92 13.75
C ILE A 61 -12.64 13.11 15.05
N SER A 62 -13.76 13.19 15.78
CA SER A 62 -13.97 12.40 16.99
C SER A 62 -13.96 10.91 16.69
N LEU A 63 -13.41 10.10 17.60
CA LEU A 63 -13.45 8.64 17.48
C LEU A 63 -14.90 8.12 17.43
N ASP A 64 -15.83 8.78 18.12
CA ASP A 64 -17.26 8.42 18.13
C ASP A 64 -17.94 8.64 16.76
N HIS A 65 -17.30 9.37 15.84
CA HIS A 65 -17.78 9.62 14.49
C HIS A 65 -17.05 8.77 13.43
N ILE A 66 -16.13 7.89 13.85
CA ILE A 66 -15.39 6.99 12.97
C ILE A 66 -15.86 5.56 13.26
N HIS A 67 -16.67 5.02 12.36
CA HIS A 67 -17.22 3.68 12.47
C HIS A 67 -16.43 2.74 11.56
N VAL A 68 -16.03 1.58 12.10
CA VAL A 68 -15.29 0.56 11.36
C VAL A 68 -16.06 -0.76 11.46
N GLU A 69 -16.47 -1.27 10.32
CA GLU A 69 -17.25 -2.50 10.19
C GLU A 69 -16.46 -3.58 9.45
N PHE A 70 -16.39 -4.76 10.05
CA PHE A 70 -15.73 -5.93 9.47
C PHE A 70 -16.80 -6.87 8.91
N LEU A 71 -16.95 -6.85 7.59
CA LEU A 71 -18.02 -7.54 6.88
C LEU A 71 -17.79 -9.04 6.74
N ASN A 72 -16.62 -9.59 7.07
CA ASN A 72 -16.36 -11.03 7.11
C ASN A 72 -16.86 -11.80 5.86
N GLN A 73 -16.63 -11.26 4.66
CA GLN A 73 -17.19 -11.73 3.39
C GLN A 73 -16.52 -13.01 2.85
N GLU A 74 -15.35 -13.38 3.34
CA GLU A 74 -14.65 -14.59 2.89
C GLU A 74 -15.05 -15.88 3.63
N GLN A 75 -15.99 -15.79 4.59
CA GLN A 75 -16.45 -16.98 5.29
C GLN A 75 -17.31 -17.87 4.36
N PRO A 76 -17.24 -19.21 4.47
CA PRO A 76 -18.03 -20.11 3.63
C PRO A 76 -19.54 -19.84 3.65
N ASN A 77 -20.06 -19.28 4.74
CA ASN A 77 -21.47 -18.94 4.92
C ASN A 77 -21.81 -17.46 4.66
N ALA A 78 -20.89 -16.65 4.10
CA ALA A 78 -21.06 -15.21 3.91
C ALA A 78 -22.37 -14.84 3.18
N ALA A 79 -22.70 -15.57 2.11
CA ALA A 79 -23.94 -15.36 1.35
C ALA A 79 -25.21 -15.67 2.19
N LEU A 80 -25.16 -16.68 3.07
CA LEU A 80 -26.30 -17.04 3.93
C LEU A 80 -26.57 -15.97 4.99
N VAL A 81 -25.52 -15.33 5.50
CA VAL A 81 -25.63 -14.31 6.56
C VAL A 81 -25.82 -12.90 6.02
N ALA A 82 -25.66 -12.68 4.71
CA ALA A 82 -25.75 -11.37 4.07
C ALA A 82 -27.05 -10.60 4.41
N PRO A 83 -28.27 -11.21 4.35
CA PRO A 83 -29.49 -10.49 4.68
C PRO A 83 -29.56 -10.05 6.15
N ALA A 84 -29.09 -10.91 7.07
CA ALA A 84 -29.05 -10.59 8.50
C ALA A 84 -28.04 -9.47 8.80
N ARG A 85 -26.87 -9.53 8.14
CA ARG A 85 -25.84 -8.49 8.22
C ARG A 85 -26.33 -7.15 7.66
N ARG A 86 -27.03 -7.17 6.52
CA ARG A 86 -27.69 -5.99 5.95
C ARG A 86 -28.70 -5.39 6.95
N ALA A 87 -29.58 -6.22 7.52
CA ALA A 87 -30.58 -5.75 8.46
C ALA A 87 -29.96 -5.09 9.70
N LEU A 88 -28.88 -5.67 10.24
CA LEU A 88 -28.13 -5.10 11.35
C LEU A 88 -27.52 -3.74 11.00
N LEU A 89 -26.79 -3.65 9.88
CA LEU A 89 -26.11 -2.42 9.45
C LEU A 89 -27.11 -1.31 9.12
N MET A 90 -28.24 -1.63 8.50
CA MET A 90 -29.32 -0.67 8.26
C MET A 90 -29.97 -0.19 9.56
N ALA A 91 -30.14 -1.07 10.56
CA ALA A 91 -30.65 -0.67 11.86
C ALA A 91 -29.68 0.23 12.63
N GLN A 92 -28.37 -0.03 12.53
CA GLN A 92 -27.33 0.76 13.18
C GLN A 92 -27.12 2.13 12.53
N TYR A 93 -27.15 2.19 11.19
CA TYR A 93 -26.64 3.34 10.44
C TYR A 93 -27.66 4.00 9.51
N GLY A 94 -28.76 3.34 9.16
CA GLY A 94 -29.69 3.78 8.11
C GLY A 94 -30.44 5.09 8.41
N GLY A 95 -30.58 5.47 9.67
CA GLY A 95 -31.13 6.77 10.10
C GLY A 95 -30.07 7.77 10.60
N GLY A 96 -28.81 7.35 10.63
CA GLY A 96 -27.69 8.15 11.12
C GLY A 96 -27.14 9.10 10.05
N ARG A 97 -26.32 10.04 10.50
CA ARG A 97 -25.53 10.88 9.59
C ARG A 97 -24.29 10.08 9.17
N ILE A 98 -24.09 9.95 7.86
CA ILE A 98 -22.83 9.45 7.27
C ILE A 98 -22.46 10.45 6.18
N ASP A 99 -21.35 11.15 6.39
CA ASP A 99 -20.83 12.12 5.43
C ASP A 99 -19.89 11.47 4.41
N MET A 100 -19.30 10.31 4.76
CA MET A 100 -18.42 9.57 3.85
C MET A 100 -18.45 8.06 4.09
N LEU A 101 -18.51 7.31 2.99
CA LEU A 101 -18.33 5.86 2.98
C LEU A 101 -16.91 5.54 2.53
N VAL A 102 -16.23 4.66 3.27
CA VAL A 102 -14.94 4.08 2.88
C VAL A 102 -15.12 2.58 2.77
N VAL A 103 -14.73 2.00 1.65
CA VAL A 103 -14.92 0.56 1.43
C VAL A 103 -13.63 -0.06 0.93
N LEU A 104 -13.09 -1.00 1.69
CA LEU A 104 -11.81 -1.64 1.41
C LEU A 104 -12.01 -3.09 1.00
N GLN A 105 -11.30 -3.46 -0.05
CA GLN A 105 -11.28 -4.73 -0.76
C GLN A 105 -12.56 -5.09 -1.52
N GLN A 106 -12.40 -5.86 -2.60
CA GLN A 106 -13.46 -6.15 -3.57
C GLN A 106 -14.73 -6.79 -2.96
N PRO A 107 -14.64 -7.75 -2.03
CA PRO A 107 -15.84 -8.35 -1.44
C PRO A 107 -16.73 -7.35 -0.68
N ALA A 108 -16.13 -6.41 0.07
CA ALA A 108 -16.87 -5.36 0.77
C ALA A 108 -17.48 -4.36 -0.21
N LEU A 109 -16.78 -4.00 -1.28
CA LEU A 109 -17.32 -3.14 -2.33
C LEU A 109 -18.57 -3.78 -2.94
N ASN A 110 -18.49 -5.06 -3.28
CA ASN A 110 -19.61 -5.82 -3.83
C ASN A 110 -20.79 -5.87 -2.84
N PHE A 111 -20.53 -6.13 -1.56
CA PHE A 111 -21.56 -6.12 -0.53
C PHE A 111 -22.21 -4.73 -0.35
N VAL A 112 -21.42 -3.67 -0.24
CA VAL A 112 -21.93 -2.31 0.00
C VAL A 112 -22.75 -1.80 -1.19
N VAL A 113 -22.30 -2.06 -2.42
CA VAL A 113 -23.01 -1.61 -3.63
C VAL A 113 -24.29 -2.39 -3.88
N HIS A 114 -24.35 -3.69 -3.54
CA HIS A 114 -25.54 -4.52 -3.77
C HIS A 114 -26.50 -4.53 -2.57
N GLU A 115 -26.01 -4.81 -1.37
CA GLU A 115 -26.83 -5.02 -0.17
C GLU A 115 -27.11 -3.71 0.58
N LEU A 116 -26.19 -2.75 0.52
CA LEU A 116 -26.29 -1.46 1.24
C LEU A 116 -26.44 -0.26 0.29
N ALA A 117 -27.04 -0.46 -0.88
CA ALA A 117 -27.28 0.61 -1.84
C ALA A 117 -28.05 1.79 -1.23
N ASP A 118 -29.01 1.50 -0.34
CA ASP A 118 -29.85 2.50 0.33
C ASP A 118 -29.18 3.17 1.54
N LEU A 119 -28.02 2.67 1.98
CA LEU A 119 -27.28 3.26 3.09
C LEU A 119 -26.54 4.50 2.59
N ALA A 120 -26.86 5.67 3.14
CA ALA A 120 -26.23 6.95 2.80
C ALA A 120 -26.08 7.16 1.27
N PRO A 121 -27.19 7.20 0.51
CA PRO A 121 -27.17 7.12 -0.96
C PRO A 121 -26.41 8.26 -1.64
N GLU A 122 -26.33 9.42 -0.99
CA GLU A 122 -25.66 10.62 -1.49
C GLU A 122 -24.23 10.80 -0.94
N ALA A 123 -23.83 10.01 0.06
CA ALA A 123 -22.51 10.12 0.67
C ALA A 123 -21.44 9.64 -0.33
N PRO A 124 -20.36 10.43 -0.57
CA PRO A 124 -19.25 10.00 -1.40
C PRO A 124 -18.66 8.67 -0.92
N LEU A 125 -18.31 7.82 -1.89
CA LEU A 125 -17.64 6.55 -1.66
C LEU A 125 -16.17 6.66 -2.03
N LEU A 126 -15.28 6.38 -1.09
CA LEU A 126 -13.86 6.16 -1.34
C LEU A 126 -13.55 4.67 -1.21
N THR A 127 -12.99 4.08 -2.27
CA THR A 127 -12.69 2.64 -2.33
C THR A 127 -11.28 2.38 -2.80
N ASP A 128 -10.69 1.25 -2.40
CA ASP A 128 -9.41 0.76 -2.93
C ASP A 128 -9.56 -0.23 -4.10
N SER A 129 -10.79 -0.67 -4.34
CA SER A 129 -11.14 -1.68 -5.33
C SER A 129 -11.93 -1.03 -6.46
N GLU A 130 -11.59 -1.37 -7.71
CA GLU A 130 -12.20 -0.77 -8.89
C GLU A 130 -13.64 -1.29 -9.08
N PRO A 131 -14.66 -0.43 -9.01
CA PRO A 131 -16.03 -0.87 -9.27
C PRO A 131 -16.21 -1.19 -10.76
N SER A 132 -17.07 -2.18 -11.04
CA SER A 132 -17.44 -2.52 -12.42
C SER A 132 -18.25 -1.38 -13.08
N THR A 133 -18.25 -1.35 -14.42
CA THR A 133 -19.06 -0.39 -15.19
C THR A 133 -20.54 -0.43 -14.81
N VAL A 134 -21.08 -1.61 -14.49
CA VAL A 134 -22.47 -1.79 -14.05
C VAL A 134 -22.70 -1.16 -12.68
N GLN A 135 -21.78 -1.39 -11.73
CA GLN A 135 -21.84 -0.79 -10.40
C GLN A 135 -21.76 0.74 -10.46
N LEU A 136 -20.88 1.29 -11.32
CA LEU A 136 -20.78 2.74 -11.53
C LEU A 136 -22.04 3.33 -12.14
N ALA A 137 -22.63 2.66 -13.15
CA ALA A 137 -23.85 3.13 -13.79
C ALA A 137 -25.07 3.12 -12.86
N GLY A 138 -25.11 2.21 -11.88
CA GLY A 138 -26.16 2.15 -10.87
C GLY A 138 -25.94 3.07 -9.66
N SER A 139 -24.75 3.64 -9.50
CA SER A 139 -24.40 4.48 -8.35
C SER A 139 -24.94 5.90 -8.49
N ARG A 140 -25.56 6.43 -7.44
CA ARG A 140 -25.94 7.85 -7.33
C ARG A 140 -24.89 8.70 -6.64
N ARG A 141 -24.02 8.07 -5.85
CA ARG A 141 -22.93 8.73 -5.13
C ARG A 141 -21.70 8.94 -6.02
N PRO A 142 -20.94 10.03 -5.79
CA PRO A 142 -19.59 10.15 -6.33
C PRO A 142 -18.70 9.01 -5.82
N VAL A 143 -17.90 8.42 -6.72
CA VAL A 143 -16.95 7.36 -6.36
C VAL A 143 -15.52 7.82 -6.61
N PHE A 144 -14.69 7.68 -5.58
CA PHE A 144 -13.26 7.94 -5.59
C PHE A 144 -12.50 6.62 -5.43
N LEU A 145 -11.47 6.41 -6.25
CA LEU A 145 -10.68 5.18 -6.25
C LEU A 145 -9.22 5.48 -5.87
N TYR A 146 -8.81 4.98 -4.71
CA TYR A 146 -7.44 4.99 -4.20
C TYR A 146 -6.89 3.55 -4.16
N THR A 147 -6.25 3.10 -5.22
CA THR A 147 -5.80 1.70 -5.33
C THR A 147 -4.62 1.41 -4.41
N ILE A 148 -4.85 0.63 -3.34
CA ILE A 148 -3.79 0.06 -2.47
C ILE A 148 -3.22 -1.19 -3.13
N VAL A 149 -2.67 -1.02 -4.33
CA VAL A 149 -2.16 -2.13 -5.13
C VAL A 149 -0.63 -2.05 -5.15
N PRO A 150 0.06 -3.18 -4.96
CA PRO A 150 1.50 -3.23 -5.13
C PRO A 150 1.88 -3.10 -6.60
N ASP A 151 3.13 -2.70 -6.87
CA ASP A 151 3.64 -2.61 -8.23
C ASP A 151 4.52 -3.82 -8.53
N LEU A 152 3.89 -4.84 -9.12
CA LEU A 152 4.58 -6.07 -9.50
C LEU A 152 5.56 -5.82 -10.65
N GLY A 153 5.23 -4.90 -11.57
CA GLY A 153 6.09 -4.52 -12.68
C GLY A 153 7.39 -3.89 -12.20
N ALA A 154 7.32 -2.97 -11.23
CA ALA A 154 8.48 -2.36 -10.59
C ALA A 154 9.31 -3.39 -9.82
N THR A 155 8.67 -4.32 -9.10
CA THR A 155 9.39 -5.39 -8.41
C THR A 155 10.11 -6.32 -9.40
N VAL A 156 9.47 -6.70 -10.51
CA VAL A 156 10.12 -7.52 -11.55
C VAL A 156 11.24 -6.77 -12.26
N LYS A 157 11.10 -5.45 -12.47
CA LYS A 157 12.19 -4.63 -12.97
C LYS A 157 13.41 -4.73 -12.06
N ASP A 158 13.24 -4.52 -10.76
CA ASP A 158 14.34 -4.62 -9.79
C ASP A 158 14.93 -6.03 -9.73
N ILE A 159 14.08 -7.07 -9.79
CA ILE A 159 14.54 -8.48 -9.88
C ILE A 159 15.43 -8.68 -11.11
N MET A 160 15.10 -8.11 -12.26
CA MET A 160 15.90 -8.27 -13.47
C MET A 160 17.23 -7.50 -13.41
N ASP A 161 17.28 -6.39 -12.67
CA ASP A 161 18.50 -5.64 -12.43
C ASP A 161 19.43 -6.39 -11.45
N LEU A 162 18.85 -6.99 -10.40
CA LEU A 162 19.56 -7.76 -9.37
C LEU A 162 19.99 -9.16 -9.82
N LEU A 163 19.11 -9.84 -10.57
CA LEU A 163 19.26 -11.23 -11.01
C LEU A 163 19.00 -11.34 -12.52
N PRO A 164 19.93 -10.89 -13.39
CA PRO A 164 19.73 -10.85 -14.84
C PRO A 164 19.54 -12.23 -15.50
N ARG A 165 19.88 -13.32 -14.78
CA ARG A 165 19.73 -14.70 -15.26
C ARG A 165 18.35 -15.30 -14.96
N THR A 166 17.47 -14.58 -14.25
CA THR A 166 16.11 -15.04 -13.95
C THR A 166 15.36 -15.32 -15.26
N ARG A 167 14.75 -16.51 -15.33
CA ARG A 167 13.91 -16.94 -16.47
C ARG A 167 12.47 -17.15 -16.07
N ARG A 168 12.21 -17.46 -14.80
CA ARG A 168 10.88 -17.83 -14.30
C ARG A 168 10.51 -17.00 -13.08
N VAL A 169 9.28 -16.50 -13.07
CA VAL A 169 8.68 -15.82 -11.92
C VAL A 169 7.45 -16.63 -11.51
N VAL A 170 7.48 -17.17 -10.30
CA VAL A 170 6.38 -17.95 -9.72
C VAL A 170 5.63 -17.08 -8.71
N ILE A 171 4.30 -17.05 -8.82
CA ILE A 171 3.44 -16.23 -7.97
C ILE A 171 2.41 -17.15 -7.31
N PRO A 172 2.52 -17.38 -5.98
CA PRO A 172 1.47 -18.05 -5.22
C PRO A 172 0.17 -17.25 -5.36
N GLY A 173 -0.95 -17.94 -5.53
CA GLY A 173 -2.23 -17.30 -5.85
C GLY A 173 -3.41 -18.05 -5.27
N GLY A 174 -4.52 -17.33 -5.09
CA GLY A 174 -5.79 -17.87 -4.61
C GLY A 174 -6.93 -17.65 -5.60
N VAL A 175 -8.13 -18.06 -5.21
CA VAL A 175 -9.36 -18.01 -6.03
C VAL A 175 -10.45 -17.12 -5.43
N SER A 176 -10.16 -16.35 -4.37
CA SER A 176 -11.12 -15.34 -3.89
C SER A 176 -11.31 -14.22 -4.93
N GLU A 177 -12.35 -13.40 -4.77
CA GLU A 177 -12.58 -12.25 -5.66
C GLU A 177 -11.40 -11.28 -5.64
N ALA A 178 -10.82 -11.09 -4.45
CA ALA A 178 -9.67 -10.22 -4.23
C ALA A 178 -8.39 -10.80 -4.86
N ASP A 179 -8.16 -12.12 -4.74
CA ASP A 179 -7.01 -12.80 -5.37
C ASP A 179 -7.11 -12.72 -6.90
N SER A 180 -8.31 -12.92 -7.44
CA SER A 180 -8.57 -12.84 -8.88
C SER A 180 -8.39 -11.42 -9.43
N ALA A 181 -8.78 -10.40 -8.65
CA ALA A 181 -8.56 -9.00 -9.01
C ALA A 181 -7.06 -8.66 -9.04
N PHE A 182 -6.32 -9.11 -8.03
CA PHE A 182 -4.86 -8.98 -8.00
C PHE A 182 -4.21 -9.67 -9.21
N GLN A 183 -4.61 -10.90 -9.55
CA GLN A 183 -4.05 -11.62 -10.69
C GLN A 183 -4.26 -10.86 -12.02
N ARG A 184 -5.47 -10.33 -12.27
CA ARG A 184 -5.73 -9.56 -13.49
C ARG A 184 -4.82 -8.34 -13.60
N GLN A 185 -4.58 -7.64 -12.50
CA GLN A 185 -3.66 -6.50 -12.48
C GLN A 185 -2.20 -6.96 -12.68
N ALA A 186 -1.80 -8.04 -12.03
CA ALA A 186 -0.47 -8.63 -12.17
C ALA A 186 -0.18 -9.04 -13.63
N GLU A 187 -1.15 -9.58 -14.36
CA GLU A 187 -1.03 -9.91 -15.78
C GLU A 187 -0.77 -8.67 -16.64
N VAL A 188 -1.42 -7.53 -16.33
CA VAL A 188 -1.18 -6.24 -16.99
C VAL A 188 0.23 -5.73 -16.69
N ASP A 189 0.64 -5.74 -15.42
CA ASP A 189 1.94 -5.25 -14.96
C ASP A 189 3.10 -6.08 -15.54
N LEU A 190 2.87 -7.38 -15.77
CA LEU A 190 3.86 -8.32 -16.29
C LEU A 190 3.89 -8.42 -17.81
N ALA A 191 2.89 -7.87 -18.52
CA ALA A 191 2.82 -7.93 -19.98
C ALA A 191 4.12 -7.50 -20.69
N PRO A 192 4.83 -6.43 -20.26
CA PRO A 192 6.10 -6.03 -20.85
C PRO A 192 7.22 -7.08 -20.72
N TRP A 193 7.12 -7.99 -19.76
CA TRP A 193 8.16 -8.94 -19.39
C TRP A 193 7.98 -10.33 -20.00
N LEU A 194 6.81 -10.65 -20.55
CA LEU A 194 6.46 -11.99 -21.06
C LEU A 194 7.36 -12.49 -22.22
N ARG A 195 8.08 -11.58 -22.89
CA ARG A 195 9.08 -11.97 -23.91
C ARG A 195 10.39 -12.50 -23.32
N ARG A 196 10.67 -12.20 -22.05
CA ARG A 196 11.94 -12.53 -21.37
C ARG A 196 11.74 -13.50 -20.21
N LEU A 197 10.57 -13.49 -19.59
CA LEU A 197 10.23 -14.26 -18.42
C LEU A 197 9.03 -15.15 -18.68
N GLN A 198 9.11 -16.38 -18.17
CA GLN A 198 7.95 -17.24 -17.98
C GLN A 198 7.32 -16.90 -16.62
N VAL A 199 6.05 -16.52 -16.64
CA VAL A 199 5.29 -16.18 -15.43
C VAL A 199 4.31 -17.31 -15.14
N GLU A 200 4.31 -17.78 -13.91
CA GLU A 200 3.44 -18.87 -13.46
C GLU A 200 2.65 -18.45 -12.21
N PHE A 201 1.33 -18.36 -12.38
CA PHE A 201 0.40 -18.22 -11.26
C PHE A 201 -0.06 -19.60 -10.80
N LEU A 202 -0.10 -19.82 -9.47
CA LEU A 202 -0.40 -21.12 -8.89
C LEU A 202 -1.83 -21.26 -8.35
N GLN A 203 -2.75 -20.36 -8.74
CA GLN A 203 -4.12 -20.28 -8.22
C GLN A 203 -4.97 -21.54 -8.41
N ASN A 204 -4.63 -22.36 -9.41
CA ASN A 204 -5.33 -23.62 -9.69
C ASN A 204 -4.84 -24.80 -8.82
N MET A 205 -3.92 -24.57 -7.89
CA MET A 205 -3.40 -25.55 -6.94
C MET A 205 -3.93 -25.28 -5.53
N SER A 206 -4.08 -26.33 -4.72
CA SER A 206 -4.30 -26.16 -3.28
C SER A 206 -3.06 -25.58 -2.61
N TRP A 207 -3.21 -24.94 -1.45
CA TRP A 207 -2.10 -24.30 -0.75
C TRP A 207 -0.95 -25.29 -0.46
N ALA A 208 -1.31 -26.51 -0.08
CA ALA A 208 -0.34 -27.59 0.15
C ALA A 208 0.39 -28.01 -1.15
N GLU A 209 -0.30 -27.99 -2.29
CA GLU A 209 0.32 -28.22 -3.61
C GLU A 209 1.27 -27.07 -3.99
N GLN A 210 0.87 -25.82 -3.74
CA GLN A 210 1.72 -24.64 -4.00
C GLN A 210 3.02 -24.70 -3.20
N MET A 211 2.97 -25.02 -1.90
CA MET A 211 4.18 -25.10 -1.07
C MET A 211 5.11 -26.24 -1.52
N ARG A 212 4.57 -27.40 -1.90
CA ARG A 212 5.34 -28.51 -2.47
C ARG A 212 6.01 -28.12 -3.79
N TYR A 213 5.30 -27.38 -4.65
CA TYR A 213 5.83 -26.89 -5.91
C TYR A 213 6.97 -25.88 -5.69
N ILE A 214 6.76 -24.91 -4.81
CA ILE A 214 7.71 -23.83 -4.48
C ILE A 214 8.99 -24.36 -3.84
N GLY A 215 8.93 -25.46 -3.08
CA GLY A 215 10.12 -26.09 -2.49
C GLY A 215 11.01 -26.83 -3.48
N ASN A 216 10.60 -27.00 -4.74
CA ASN A 216 11.31 -27.77 -5.76
C ASN A 216 11.62 -26.93 -7.02
N LEU A 217 11.80 -25.61 -6.88
CA LEU A 217 12.08 -24.71 -7.99
C LEU A 217 13.55 -24.76 -8.41
N THR A 218 13.82 -24.40 -9.67
CA THR A 218 15.17 -24.31 -10.24
C THR A 218 15.81 -22.96 -9.92
N GLN A 219 17.14 -22.89 -9.89
CA GLN A 219 17.89 -21.68 -9.45
C GLN A 219 17.72 -20.44 -10.34
N ASP A 220 17.17 -20.59 -11.55
CA ASP A 220 16.80 -19.50 -12.46
C ASP A 220 15.37 -18.96 -12.23
N THR A 221 14.74 -19.42 -11.15
CA THR A 221 13.39 -19.02 -10.74
C THR A 221 13.46 -18.11 -9.52
N VAL A 222 12.55 -17.14 -9.46
CA VAL A 222 12.24 -16.39 -8.24
C VAL A 222 10.77 -16.53 -7.89
N VAL A 223 10.45 -16.38 -6.62
CA VAL A 223 9.06 -16.30 -6.16
C VAL A 223 8.73 -14.86 -5.81
N VAL A 224 7.58 -14.36 -6.26
CA VAL A 224 7.06 -13.06 -5.80
C VAL A 224 5.78 -13.33 -5.03
N THR A 225 5.81 -13.06 -3.72
CA THR A 225 4.62 -13.23 -2.89
C THR A 225 3.77 -11.97 -2.92
N GLY A 226 2.53 -12.15 -3.36
CA GLY A 226 1.51 -11.11 -3.48
C GLY A 226 0.33 -11.38 -2.57
N MET A 227 -0.88 -11.24 -3.12
CA MET A 227 -2.10 -11.45 -2.37
C MET A 227 -2.56 -12.90 -2.39
N PHE A 228 -2.97 -13.42 -1.23
CA PHE A 228 -3.57 -14.73 -1.07
C PHE A 228 -4.62 -14.68 0.04
N ASN A 229 -5.80 -15.25 -0.20
CA ASN A 229 -6.86 -15.34 0.79
C ASN A 229 -7.52 -16.72 0.87
N ARG A 230 -7.72 -17.38 -0.26
CA ARG A 230 -8.34 -18.72 -0.31
C ARG A 230 -7.83 -19.51 -1.51
N ASP A 231 -7.44 -20.77 -1.30
CA ASP A 231 -7.07 -21.65 -2.42
C ASP A 231 -8.30 -22.29 -3.10
N ARG A 232 -8.02 -23.11 -4.12
CA ARG A 232 -9.03 -23.90 -4.85
C ARG A 232 -9.87 -24.81 -3.95
N ASP A 233 -9.28 -25.38 -2.90
CA ASP A 233 -9.93 -26.37 -2.04
C ASP A 233 -10.71 -25.71 -0.88
N GLY A 234 -10.71 -24.37 -0.82
CA GLY A 234 -11.41 -23.58 0.18
C GLY A 234 -10.60 -23.29 1.45
N TYR A 235 -9.32 -23.66 1.47
CA TYR A 235 -8.41 -23.33 2.56
C TYR A 235 -8.10 -21.83 2.56
N SER A 236 -8.50 -21.15 3.63
CA SER A 236 -8.28 -19.71 3.80
C SER A 236 -7.14 -19.42 4.76
N LEU A 237 -6.28 -18.49 4.35
CA LEU A 237 -5.12 -18.05 5.13
C LEU A 237 -4.95 -16.54 4.96
N PRO A 238 -4.60 -15.78 6.02
CA PRO A 238 -4.20 -14.39 5.86
C PRO A 238 -2.98 -14.25 4.94
N THR A 239 -2.96 -13.20 4.12
CA THR A 239 -1.89 -12.98 3.12
C THR A 239 -0.48 -12.99 3.74
N ILE A 240 -0.31 -12.42 4.93
CA ILE A 240 1.00 -12.38 5.61
C ILE A 240 1.44 -13.79 6.02
N ASP A 241 0.51 -14.62 6.50
CA ASP A 241 0.84 -16.00 6.89
C ASP A 241 1.13 -16.86 5.65
N ALA A 242 0.41 -16.63 4.55
CA ALA A 242 0.69 -17.24 3.25
C ALA A 242 2.11 -16.88 2.75
N ALA A 243 2.50 -15.62 2.90
CA ALA A 243 3.86 -15.18 2.57
C ALA A 243 4.91 -15.84 3.46
N ARG A 244 4.66 -15.96 4.78
CA ARG A 244 5.56 -16.65 5.71
C ARG A 244 5.76 -18.12 5.36
N ASP A 245 4.69 -18.83 5.04
CA ASP A 245 4.76 -20.22 4.61
C ASP A 245 5.52 -20.36 3.28
N THR A 246 5.27 -19.44 2.34
CA THR A 246 6.03 -19.36 1.07
C THR A 246 7.53 -19.22 1.32
N MET A 247 7.93 -18.29 2.20
CA MET A 247 9.35 -18.07 2.53
C MET A 247 10.00 -19.26 3.22
N ARG A 248 9.25 -20.02 4.03
CA ARG A 248 9.74 -21.25 4.67
C ARG A 248 9.91 -22.39 3.67
N ALA A 249 9.00 -22.52 2.71
CA ALA A 249 9.02 -23.58 1.73
C ALA A 249 10.05 -23.34 0.60
N ALA A 250 10.26 -22.09 0.20
CA ALA A 250 11.05 -21.74 -0.97
C ALA A 250 12.54 -22.09 -0.85
N ASN A 251 13.06 -22.73 -1.90
CA ASN A 251 14.49 -22.99 -2.10
C ASN A 251 15.17 -21.95 -3.01
N VAL A 252 14.45 -20.89 -3.38
CA VAL A 252 14.90 -19.77 -4.24
C VAL A 252 14.55 -18.41 -3.59
N PRO A 253 15.13 -17.28 -4.05
CA PRO A 253 14.80 -15.95 -3.54
C PRO A 253 13.29 -15.65 -3.60
N VAL A 254 12.75 -15.13 -2.49
CA VAL A 254 11.36 -14.68 -2.38
C VAL A 254 11.32 -13.16 -2.26
N PHE A 255 10.63 -12.50 -3.20
CA PHE A 255 10.42 -11.07 -3.23
C PHE A 255 9.02 -10.70 -2.73
N ALA A 256 8.90 -9.52 -2.15
CA ALA A 256 7.71 -9.02 -1.52
C ALA A 256 7.06 -7.89 -2.33
N LEU A 257 5.74 -7.82 -2.25
CA LEU A 257 4.94 -6.72 -2.79
C LEU A 257 4.46 -5.72 -1.72
N PHE A 258 4.55 -6.11 -0.45
CA PHE A 258 4.18 -5.28 0.71
C PHE A 258 5.33 -5.23 1.71
N ASP A 259 5.41 -4.14 2.47
CA ASP A 259 6.44 -3.93 3.49
C ASP A 259 6.34 -4.90 4.68
N SER A 260 5.15 -5.47 4.90
CA SER A 260 4.80 -6.31 6.05
C SER A 260 5.65 -7.57 6.25
N ILE A 261 6.36 -8.03 5.22
CA ILE A 261 7.20 -9.25 5.28
C ILE A 261 8.68 -8.97 5.02
N VAL A 262 9.05 -7.72 4.74
CA VAL A 262 10.46 -7.33 4.59
C VAL A 262 11.05 -7.26 6.00
N GLY A 263 12.14 -8.01 6.23
CA GLY A 263 12.68 -8.24 7.57
C GLY A 263 12.25 -9.56 8.23
N GLU A 264 11.27 -10.26 7.66
CA GLU A 264 10.80 -11.57 8.15
C GLU A 264 11.32 -12.76 7.29
N GLY A 265 12.04 -12.49 6.20
CA GLY A 265 12.64 -13.52 5.34
C GLY A 265 12.58 -13.21 3.84
N ALA A 266 11.80 -12.21 3.43
CA ALA A 266 11.76 -11.78 2.04
C ALA A 266 13.03 -11.00 1.70
N VAL A 267 13.52 -11.13 0.46
CA VAL A 267 14.65 -10.37 -0.06
C VAL A 267 14.34 -8.88 -0.06
N GLY A 268 13.12 -8.54 -0.45
CA GLY A 268 12.66 -7.17 -0.63
C GLY A 268 11.80 -7.04 -1.88
N GLY A 269 11.65 -5.80 -2.34
CA GLY A 269 10.95 -5.50 -3.58
C GLY A 269 10.58 -4.02 -3.66
N ALA A 270 9.84 -3.67 -4.71
CA ALA A 270 9.20 -2.36 -4.81
C ALA A 270 7.87 -2.44 -4.06
N VAL A 271 7.94 -2.28 -2.74
CA VAL A 271 6.85 -2.61 -1.82
C VAL A 271 5.89 -1.45 -1.59
N ARG A 272 4.60 -1.80 -1.44
CA ARG A 272 3.57 -0.90 -0.93
C ARG A 272 3.63 -0.86 0.59
N ASN A 273 3.79 0.33 1.16
CA ASN A 273 3.76 0.54 2.61
C ASN A 273 2.31 0.66 3.11
N LEU A 274 1.84 -0.34 3.86
CA LEU A 274 0.42 -0.42 4.26
C LEU A 274 0.01 0.70 5.22
N ARG A 275 0.88 1.08 6.17
CA ARG A 275 0.62 2.18 7.10
C ARG A 275 0.53 3.52 6.36
N GLN A 276 1.45 3.75 5.44
CA GLN A 276 1.43 4.95 4.60
C GLN A 276 0.18 4.98 3.72
N SER A 277 -0.25 3.85 3.16
CA SER A 277 -1.49 3.77 2.40
C SER A 277 -2.73 4.11 3.22
N GLY A 278 -2.81 3.68 4.49
CA GLY A 278 -3.89 4.09 5.38
C GLY A 278 -3.90 5.62 5.64
N ARG A 279 -2.72 6.23 5.78
CA ARG A 279 -2.59 7.70 5.92
C ARG A 279 -3.02 8.43 4.65
N GLU A 280 -2.55 7.99 3.49
CA GLU A 280 -2.92 8.57 2.19
C GLU A 280 -4.43 8.48 1.94
N LEU A 281 -5.03 7.32 2.22
CA LEU A 281 -6.48 7.09 2.14
C LEU A 281 -7.25 8.12 3.00
N ALA A 282 -6.82 8.34 4.25
CA ALA A 282 -7.42 9.34 5.13
C ALA A 282 -7.22 10.77 4.60
N GLU A 283 -6.07 11.08 4.03
CA GLU A 283 -5.78 12.39 3.43
C GLU A 283 -6.64 12.67 2.20
N HIS A 284 -6.88 11.67 1.36
CA HIS A 284 -7.82 11.77 0.24
C HIS A 284 -9.25 11.99 0.73
N LEU A 285 -9.69 11.26 1.76
CA LEU A 285 -10.98 11.48 2.39
C LEU A 285 -11.13 12.92 2.88
N LEU A 286 -10.14 13.44 3.62
CA LEU A 286 -10.16 14.80 4.13
C LEU A 286 -10.15 15.84 2.99
N ALA A 287 -9.48 15.54 1.87
CA ALA A 287 -9.48 16.39 0.70
C ALA A 287 -10.84 16.41 -0.02
N VAL A 288 -11.53 15.26 -0.11
CA VAL A 288 -12.89 15.15 -0.65
C VAL A 288 -13.86 15.95 0.22
N MET A 289 -13.83 15.75 1.53
CA MET A 289 -14.73 16.45 2.46
C MET A 289 -14.52 17.97 2.48
N ALA A 290 -13.28 18.41 2.34
CA ALA A 290 -12.95 19.83 2.26
C ALA A 290 -13.22 20.44 0.86
N GLY A 291 -13.74 19.67 -0.10
CA GLY A 291 -13.98 20.11 -1.48
C GLY A 291 -12.71 20.38 -2.30
N ARG A 292 -11.52 20.01 -1.79
CA ARG A 292 -10.24 20.16 -2.49
C ARG A 292 -10.03 19.09 -3.56
N LEU A 293 -10.70 17.95 -3.41
CA LEU A 293 -10.75 16.87 -4.38
C LEU A 293 -12.19 16.70 -4.87
N ALA A 294 -12.49 17.32 -6.01
CA ALA A 294 -13.81 17.24 -6.62
C ALA A 294 -13.97 15.96 -7.45
N ALA A 295 -15.19 15.43 -7.51
CA ALA A 295 -15.51 14.31 -8.38
C ALA A 295 -15.40 14.73 -9.86
N ASN A 296 -14.84 13.85 -10.69
CA ASN A 296 -14.75 13.99 -12.13
C ASN A 296 -15.38 12.77 -12.81
N GLY A 297 -16.66 12.89 -13.19
CA GLY A 297 -17.43 11.81 -13.78
C GLY A 297 -17.88 10.75 -12.75
N ALA A 298 -18.20 9.55 -13.23
CA ALA A 298 -18.71 8.46 -12.40
C ALA A 298 -17.64 7.83 -11.48
N LEU A 299 -16.37 7.87 -11.89
CA LEU A 299 -15.24 7.34 -11.14
C LEU A 299 -14.07 8.33 -11.18
N THR A 300 -13.66 8.79 -10.01
CA THR A 300 -12.50 9.69 -9.87
C THR A 300 -11.33 8.90 -9.32
N LYS A 301 -10.33 8.61 -10.17
CA LYS A 301 -9.08 7.98 -9.72
C LYS A 301 -8.24 9.03 -8.98
N VAL A 302 -7.84 8.73 -7.75
CA VAL A 302 -7.01 9.64 -6.96
C VAL A 302 -5.53 9.23 -7.07
N PRO A 303 -4.58 10.18 -6.94
CA PRO A 303 -3.15 9.86 -6.99
C PRO A 303 -2.76 8.86 -5.91
N VAL A 304 -1.87 7.93 -6.24
CA VAL A 304 -1.31 6.96 -5.29
C VAL A 304 0.17 7.28 -5.11
N GLY A 305 0.68 7.24 -3.87
CA GLY A 305 2.10 7.43 -3.60
C GLY A 305 2.97 6.40 -4.32
N PRO A 306 4.27 6.69 -4.54
CA PRO A 306 5.18 5.71 -5.13
C PRO A 306 5.37 4.49 -4.21
N VAL A 307 5.64 3.34 -4.80
CA VAL A 307 6.18 2.19 -4.05
C VAL A 307 7.59 2.50 -3.56
N GLN A 308 7.99 1.86 -2.46
CA GLN A 308 9.32 2.04 -1.87
C GLN A 308 10.18 0.84 -2.24
N SER A 309 11.36 1.09 -2.81
CA SER A 309 12.35 0.05 -3.06
C SER A 309 13.00 -0.31 -1.71
N LEU A 310 12.61 -1.44 -1.11
CA LEU A 310 12.95 -1.83 0.27
C LEU A 310 13.47 -3.28 0.31
N TYR A 311 14.65 -3.48 0.91
CA TYR A 311 15.34 -4.77 0.89
C TYR A 311 15.94 -5.14 2.26
N ASP A 312 16.10 -6.44 2.52
CA ASP A 312 16.75 -6.97 3.73
C ASP A 312 18.19 -7.42 3.40
N TRP A 313 19.17 -6.73 4.01
CA TRP A 313 20.59 -7.04 3.82
C TRP A 313 20.93 -8.51 4.09
N ARG A 314 20.34 -9.12 5.11
CA ARG A 314 20.63 -10.51 5.50
C ARG A 314 20.20 -11.49 4.41
N GLN A 315 19.10 -11.18 3.71
CA GLN A 315 18.63 -12.00 2.60
C GLN A 315 19.41 -11.73 1.32
N LEU A 316 19.81 -10.47 1.07
CA LEU A 316 20.73 -10.14 -0.03
C LEU A 316 22.03 -10.94 0.10
N GLU A 317 22.62 -11.00 1.31
CA GLU A 317 23.82 -11.80 1.58
C GLU A 317 23.55 -13.30 1.42
N ARG A 318 22.47 -13.83 2.02
CA ARG A 318 22.10 -15.25 1.93
C ARG A 318 22.01 -15.74 0.48
N TRP A 319 21.43 -14.92 -0.40
CA TRP A 319 21.21 -15.25 -1.80
C TRP A 319 22.32 -14.75 -2.73
N HIS A 320 23.39 -14.16 -2.19
CA HIS A 320 24.52 -13.62 -2.95
C HIS A 320 24.08 -12.59 -4.00
N ILE A 321 23.15 -11.72 -3.63
CA ILE A 321 22.60 -10.66 -4.49
C ILE A 321 23.34 -9.35 -4.20
N ASP A 322 23.96 -8.78 -5.24
CA ASP A 322 24.60 -7.46 -5.14
C ASP A 322 23.53 -6.36 -5.28
N PRO A 323 23.33 -5.51 -4.26
CA PRO A 323 22.35 -4.42 -4.32
C PRO A 323 22.83 -3.20 -5.11
N ALA A 324 24.08 -3.16 -5.61
CA ALA A 324 24.63 -2.02 -6.35
C ALA A 324 23.76 -1.51 -7.53
N PRO A 325 23.03 -2.36 -8.28
CA PRO A 325 22.13 -1.90 -9.34
C PRO A 325 20.92 -1.09 -8.83
N LEU A 326 20.55 -1.21 -7.56
CA LEU A 326 19.38 -0.54 -6.99
C LEU A 326 19.69 0.92 -6.67
N GLN A 327 19.04 1.85 -7.37
CA GLN A 327 19.16 3.27 -7.10
C GLN A 327 18.09 3.73 -6.10
N GLY A 328 18.52 4.35 -5.00
CA GLY A 328 17.61 4.92 -4.00
C GLY A 328 16.89 3.86 -3.14
N ALA A 329 17.30 2.60 -3.19
CA ALA A 329 16.74 1.56 -2.35
C ALA A 329 17.13 1.76 -0.87
N THR A 330 16.16 1.50 0.01
CA THR A 330 16.39 1.43 1.44
C THR A 330 16.74 0.00 1.82
N ILE A 331 17.92 -0.19 2.39
CA ILE A 331 18.40 -1.51 2.82
C ILE A 331 18.30 -1.59 4.35
N LEU A 332 17.43 -2.49 4.82
CA LEU A 332 17.25 -2.79 6.24
C LEU A 332 18.33 -3.76 6.73
N PHE A 333 18.65 -3.67 8.01
CA PHE A 333 19.60 -4.56 8.71
C PHE A 333 21.02 -4.58 8.13
N GLN A 334 21.40 -3.56 7.36
CA GLN A 334 22.76 -3.41 6.87
C GLN A 334 23.69 -3.03 8.04
N PRO A 335 24.78 -3.78 8.30
CA PRO A 335 25.74 -3.39 9.31
C PRO A 335 26.39 -2.06 8.92
N PRO A 336 26.70 -1.18 9.88
CA PRO A 336 27.37 0.07 9.58
C PRO A 336 28.72 -0.23 8.90
N SER A 337 28.99 0.45 7.79
CA SER A 337 30.28 0.32 7.10
C SER A 337 31.43 0.70 8.04
N LEU A 338 32.65 0.20 7.79
CA LEU A 338 33.84 0.57 8.57
C LEU A 338 34.03 2.10 8.62
N TRP A 339 33.68 2.81 7.55
CA TRP A 339 33.68 4.26 7.52
C TRP A 339 32.63 4.88 8.46
N GLN A 340 31.39 4.38 8.44
CA GLN A 340 30.33 4.85 9.35
C GLN A 340 30.65 4.52 10.82
N ALA A 341 31.21 3.34 11.09
CA ALA A 341 31.53 2.87 12.44
C ALA A 341 32.81 3.53 12.99
N TYR A 342 33.84 3.75 12.15
CA TYR A 342 35.17 4.19 12.59
C TYR A 342 35.63 5.51 11.98
N ARG A 343 34.72 6.36 11.48
CA ARG A 343 35.03 7.71 10.93
C ARG A 343 36.07 8.46 11.77
N GLY A 344 35.88 8.50 13.09
CA GLY A 344 36.79 9.20 14.00
C GLY A 344 38.19 8.57 14.05
N ALA A 345 38.28 7.24 14.07
CA ALA A 345 39.55 6.53 14.06
C ALA A 345 40.28 6.66 12.72
N VAL A 346 39.55 6.61 11.59
CA VAL A 346 40.14 6.80 10.26
C VAL A 346 40.65 8.23 10.08
N LEU A 347 39.88 9.24 10.49
CA LEU A 347 40.32 10.64 10.46
C LEU A 347 41.49 10.90 11.41
N GLY A 348 41.47 10.27 12.60
CA GLY A 348 42.57 10.35 13.56
C GLY A 348 43.87 9.74 13.03
N ALA A 349 43.79 8.52 12.48
CA ALA A 349 44.94 7.86 11.84
C ALA A 349 45.46 8.67 10.64
N GLY A 350 44.56 9.20 9.81
CA GLY A 350 44.91 10.10 8.72
C GLY A 350 45.63 11.37 9.20
N GLY A 351 45.16 11.98 10.29
CA GLY A 351 45.80 13.13 10.91
C GLY A 351 47.21 12.83 11.41
N VAL A 352 47.42 11.67 12.04
CA VAL A 352 48.74 11.21 12.48
C VAL A 352 49.68 11.00 11.28
N ILE A 353 49.19 10.38 10.20
CA ILE A 353 49.99 10.17 8.97
C ILE A 353 50.41 11.52 8.36
N VAL A 354 49.49 12.49 8.27
CA VAL A 354 49.80 13.83 7.75
C VAL A 354 50.80 14.57 8.64
N MET A 355 50.66 14.46 9.97
CA MET A 355 51.60 15.05 10.92
C MET A 355 53.01 14.45 10.77
N LEU A 356 53.11 13.12 10.67
CA LEU A 356 54.38 12.41 10.47
C LEU A 356 55.02 12.78 9.13
N ALA A 357 54.23 12.87 8.05
CA ALA A 357 54.71 13.30 6.75
C ALA A 357 55.22 14.76 6.78
N GLY A 358 54.53 15.65 7.51
CA GLY A 358 54.95 17.03 7.72
C GLY A 358 56.27 17.14 8.49
N LEU A 359 56.45 16.34 9.55
CA LEU A 359 57.69 16.27 10.31
C LEU A 359 58.86 15.76 9.46
N LEU A 360 58.63 14.71 8.66
CA LEU A 360 59.63 14.19 7.72
C LEU A 360 60.03 15.24 6.67
N ALA A 361 59.05 15.93 6.07
CA ALA A 361 59.31 16.99 5.10
C ALA A 361 60.10 18.15 5.73
N ALA A 362 59.75 18.57 6.95
CA ALA A 362 60.47 19.62 7.68
C ALA A 362 61.92 19.20 7.96
N MET A 363 62.15 17.95 8.38
CA MET A 363 63.51 17.41 8.56
C MET A 363 64.31 17.41 7.26
N LEU A 364 63.71 17.01 6.14
CA LEU A 364 64.38 16.99 4.83
C LEU A 364 64.74 18.40 4.33
N VAL A 365 63.85 19.38 4.52
CA VAL A 365 64.13 20.79 4.17
C VAL A 365 65.25 21.35 5.05
N ARG A 366 65.23 21.05 6.35
CA ARG A 366 66.29 21.50 7.28
C ARG A 366 67.64 20.88 6.91
N ARG A 367 67.67 19.61 6.52
CA ARG A 367 68.90 18.93 6.06
C ARG A 367 69.46 19.51 4.76
N ARG A 368 68.63 19.96 3.82
CA ARG A 368 69.07 20.63 2.58
C ARG A 368 69.49 22.08 2.75
N ARG A 369 69.09 22.75 3.84
CA ARG A 369 69.46 24.14 4.15
C ARG A 369 70.73 24.27 5.00
N PHE A 370 71.10 23.21 5.72
CA PHE A 370 72.21 23.22 6.69
C PHE A 370 73.26 22.12 6.47
N GLY A 371 73.12 21.33 5.41
CA GLY A 371 74.17 20.48 4.84
C GLY A 371 74.36 20.88 3.39
#